data_AF-A0A1Q9NX08-F1
#
_entry.id   AF-A0A1Q9NX08-F1
#
_cell.length_a   1.000
_cell.length_b   1.000
_cell.length_c   1.000
_cell.angle_alpha   90.00
_cell.angle_beta   90.00
_cell.angle_gamma   90.00
#
_symmetry.space_group_name_H-M   'P 1'
#
loop_
_entity.id
_entity.type
_entity.pdbx_description
1 polymer ?
#
loop_
_entity_poly.entity_id
_entity_poly.type
_entity_poly.pdbx_seq_one_letter_code
_entity_poly.pdbx_strand_id
1 'polypeptide(L)'
;MIYRINNMIISVNIMAAAINYGIDFSSNMQSLDDDYLSTLAKLPKNYSEEDKFTLINLVEKFKVAMSYLHVNDHTKFWNVLKTILENEIIFRELVLIIHSDPNEYMKYEDFELNSIIWRFGVYNNFRLLLLQELSNVITNLYEKAKLFLHVNSSVAKKVVHQADRVSKFYVTQFKSIKVSDIIKEDNLIENCVEIVNSTIQMGKDSLKI
;
A
#
# COMPACT_ATOMS: atom_id res chain seq x y z
N MET A 1 -0.43 29.39 7.28
CA MET A 1 -0.61 28.24 8.21
C MET A 1 -1.90 28.30 9.04
N ILE A 2 -2.68 29.39 8.99
CA ILE A 2 -3.98 29.51 9.71
C ILE A 2 -5.18 29.01 8.87
N TYR A 3 -5.04 28.91 7.55
CA TYR A 3 -6.10 28.45 6.63
C TYR A 3 -6.39 26.93 6.65
N ARG A 4 -5.54 26.10 7.26
CA ARG A 4 -5.76 24.64 7.34
C ARG A 4 -6.52 24.17 8.58
N ILE A 5 -6.63 25.01 9.61
CA ILE A 5 -7.30 24.64 10.88
C ILE A 5 -8.82 24.83 10.79
N ASN A 6 -9.29 25.83 10.03
CA ASN A 6 -10.73 26.06 9.86
C ASN A 6 -11.44 24.97 9.05
N ASN A 7 -10.75 24.26 8.15
CA ASN A 7 -11.36 23.14 7.40
C ASN A 7 -11.47 21.84 8.21
N MET A 8 -10.67 21.66 9.26
CA MET A 8 -10.79 20.50 10.17
C MET A 8 -11.96 20.65 11.16
N ILE A 9 -12.29 21.87 11.58
CA ILE A 9 -13.41 22.09 12.52
C ILE A 9 -14.77 21.96 11.81
N ILE A 10 -14.83 22.30 10.52
CA ILE A 10 -16.03 22.08 9.69
C ILE A 10 -16.22 20.58 9.40
N SER A 11 -15.14 19.81 9.17
CA SER A 11 -15.25 18.37 8.88
C SER A 11 -15.67 17.52 10.07
N VAL A 12 -15.30 17.90 11.30
CA VAL A 12 -15.68 17.15 12.52
C VAL A 12 -17.15 17.34 12.87
N ASN A 13 -17.73 18.52 12.61
CA ASN A 13 -19.16 18.76 12.83
C ASN A 13 -20.06 18.07 11.78
N ILE A 14 -19.58 17.89 10.55
CA ILE A 14 -20.32 17.14 9.51
C ILE A 14 -20.29 15.63 9.83
N MET A 15 -19.18 15.11 10.35
CA MET A 15 -19.04 13.68 10.66
C MET A 15 -19.87 13.25 11.88
N ALA A 16 -20.05 14.13 12.86
CA ALA A 16 -20.94 13.90 14.00
C ALA A 16 -22.44 13.99 13.64
N ALA A 17 -22.81 14.79 12.63
CA ALA A 17 -24.18 14.89 12.15
C ALA A 17 -24.57 13.77 11.15
N ALA A 18 -23.62 13.26 10.36
CA ALA A 18 -23.87 12.23 9.34
C ALA A 18 -24.21 10.85 9.93
N ILE A 19 -23.72 10.52 11.14
CA ILE A 19 -24.00 9.23 11.81
C ILE A 19 -25.47 9.14 12.26
N ASN A 20 -26.17 10.28 12.46
CA ASN A 20 -27.57 10.30 12.86
C ASN A 20 -28.57 10.39 11.69
N TYR A 21 -28.13 10.62 10.45
CA TYR A 21 -29.03 10.84 9.31
C TYR A 21 -28.87 9.84 8.16
N GLY A 22 -28.09 8.78 8.30
CA GLY A 22 -28.01 7.72 7.29
C GLY A 22 -27.58 8.23 5.91
N ILE A 23 -26.65 9.20 5.88
CA ILE A 23 -26.15 9.76 4.62
C ILE A 23 -25.09 8.82 4.04
N ASP A 24 -25.33 8.37 2.82
CA ASP A 24 -24.44 7.52 2.03
C ASP A 24 -23.15 8.29 1.65
N PHE A 25 -22.00 7.75 2.05
CA PHE A 25 -20.67 8.31 1.78
C PHE A 25 -20.12 7.94 0.39
N SER A 26 -20.94 7.32 -0.47
CA SER A 26 -20.57 6.93 -1.84
C SER A 26 -20.08 8.09 -2.73
N SER A 27 -20.44 9.34 -2.42
CA SER A 27 -20.15 10.50 -3.27
C SER A 27 -18.77 11.14 -3.08
N ASN A 28 -18.07 10.91 -1.96
CA ASN A 28 -16.73 11.48 -1.73
C ASN A 28 -15.58 10.49 -1.98
N MET A 29 -15.89 9.22 -2.23
CA MET A 29 -14.91 8.20 -2.62
C MET A 29 -14.72 8.15 -4.15
N GLN A 30 -15.73 8.60 -4.91
CA GLN A 30 -15.70 8.64 -6.38
C GLN A 30 -14.71 9.65 -6.98
N SER A 31 -14.36 10.73 -6.27
CA SER A 31 -13.47 11.78 -6.85
C SER A 31 -11.97 11.49 -6.71
N LEU A 32 -11.58 10.50 -5.89
CA LEU A 32 -10.20 10.00 -5.82
C LEU A 32 -9.92 8.87 -6.82
N ASP A 33 -10.96 8.28 -7.42
CA ASP A 33 -10.86 7.04 -8.21
C ASP A 33 -10.49 7.29 -9.69
N ASP A 34 -10.90 8.39 -10.32
CA ASP A 34 -10.75 8.52 -11.78
C ASP A 34 -9.45 9.20 -12.23
N ASP A 35 -8.90 10.16 -11.47
CA ASP A 35 -7.77 10.99 -11.95
C ASP A 35 -6.38 10.40 -11.62
N TYR A 36 -6.26 9.69 -10.48
CA TYR A 36 -4.98 9.10 -10.06
C TYR A 36 -4.73 7.73 -10.72
N LEU A 37 -5.79 6.92 -10.87
CA LEU A 37 -5.73 5.65 -11.62
C LEU A 37 -5.62 5.88 -13.13
N SER A 38 -6.23 6.93 -13.69
CA SER A 38 -6.04 7.29 -15.11
C SER A 38 -4.62 7.75 -15.44
N THR A 39 -3.94 8.38 -14.46
CA THR A 39 -2.52 8.78 -14.61
C THR A 39 -1.58 7.57 -14.58
N LEU A 40 -1.90 6.54 -13.79
CA LEU A 40 -1.23 5.22 -13.85
C LEU A 40 -1.60 4.42 -15.13
N ALA A 41 -2.71 4.78 -15.77
CA ALA A 41 -3.29 4.13 -16.94
C ALA A 41 -3.10 4.90 -18.27
N LYS A 42 -2.04 5.71 -18.42
CA LYS A 42 -1.58 6.03 -19.79
C LYS A 42 -0.96 4.78 -20.39
N LEU A 43 -1.84 3.94 -20.90
CA LEU A 43 -1.50 2.74 -21.61
C LEU A 43 -0.74 3.16 -22.89
N PRO A 44 0.56 2.83 -23.10
CA PRO A 44 1.15 2.87 -24.44
C PRO A 44 0.26 2.20 -25.48
N LYS A 45 0.33 2.71 -26.71
CA LYS A 45 -0.61 2.38 -27.80
C LYS A 45 -0.61 0.90 -28.23
N ASN A 46 0.31 0.09 -27.71
CA ASN A 46 0.64 -1.24 -28.22
C ASN A 46 0.54 -2.37 -27.16
N TYR A 47 -0.40 -2.33 -26.21
CA TYR A 47 -0.55 -3.45 -25.26
C TYR A 47 -1.20 -4.69 -25.86
N SER A 48 -0.78 -5.85 -25.34
CA SER A 48 -1.58 -7.08 -25.45
C SER A 48 -2.89 -6.98 -24.66
N GLU A 49 -3.87 -7.81 -25.02
CA GLU A 49 -5.09 -7.96 -24.19
C GLU A 49 -4.76 -8.48 -22.77
N GLU A 50 -3.70 -9.28 -22.64
CA GLU A 50 -3.25 -9.81 -21.35
C GLU A 50 -2.71 -8.71 -20.43
N ASP A 51 -1.99 -7.72 -20.98
CA ASP A 51 -1.50 -6.58 -20.22
C ASP A 51 -2.65 -5.68 -19.75
N LYS A 52 -3.63 -5.42 -20.61
CA LYS A 52 -4.85 -4.68 -20.24
C LYS A 52 -5.58 -5.39 -19.10
N PHE A 53 -5.76 -6.71 -19.22
CA PHE A 53 -6.37 -7.51 -18.17
C PHE A 53 -5.58 -7.45 -16.85
N THR A 54 -4.25 -7.50 -16.92
CA THR A 54 -3.36 -7.38 -15.75
C THR A 54 -3.58 -6.05 -15.02
N LEU A 55 -3.61 -4.92 -15.74
CA LEU A 55 -3.86 -3.61 -15.12
C LEU A 55 -5.23 -3.55 -14.46
N ILE A 56 -6.30 -3.97 -15.17
CA ILE A 56 -7.66 -3.96 -14.63
C ILE A 56 -7.75 -4.80 -13.37
N ASN A 57 -7.19 -6.02 -13.38
CA ASN A 57 -7.16 -6.90 -12.22
C ASN A 57 -6.42 -6.29 -11.03
N LEU A 58 -5.32 -5.58 -11.27
CA LEU A 58 -4.56 -4.91 -10.22
C LEU A 58 -5.30 -3.71 -9.63
N VAL A 59 -5.98 -2.92 -10.45
CA VAL A 59 -6.85 -1.84 -10.00
C VAL A 59 -7.94 -2.39 -9.08
N GLU A 60 -8.62 -3.47 -9.47
CA GLU A 60 -9.67 -4.06 -8.64
C GLU A 60 -9.12 -4.65 -7.33
N LYS A 61 -7.97 -5.33 -7.37
CA LYS A 61 -7.28 -5.79 -6.16
C LYS A 61 -6.92 -4.63 -5.24
N PHE A 62 -6.46 -3.51 -5.78
CA PHE A 62 -6.13 -2.33 -4.99
C PHE A 62 -7.36 -1.77 -4.27
N LYS A 63 -8.47 -1.57 -4.97
CA LYS A 63 -9.74 -1.13 -4.36
C LYS A 63 -10.19 -2.07 -3.24
N VAL A 64 -10.11 -3.39 -3.47
CA VAL A 64 -10.44 -4.40 -2.47
C VAL A 64 -9.51 -4.31 -1.26
N ALA A 65 -8.19 -4.17 -1.46
CA ALA A 65 -7.23 -4.02 -0.38
C ALA A 65 -7.52 -2.78 0.47
N MET A 66 -7.79 -1.64 -0.16
CA MET A 66 -8.16 -0.41 0.54
C MET A 66 -9.42 -0.57 1.38
N SER A 67 -10.44 -1.26 0.86
CA SER A 67 -11.67 -1.54 1.62
C SER A 67 -11.39 -2.31 2.93
N TYR A 68 -10.44 -3.25 2.91
CA TYR A 68 -10.05 -4.01 4.10
C TYR A 68 -9.24 -3.19 5.11
N LEU A 69 -8.38 -2.27 4.64
CA LEU A 69 -7.69 -1.35 5.54
C LEU A 69 -8.67 -0.45 6.30
N HIS A 70 -9.69 0.09 5.61
CA HIS A 70 -10.66 1.00 6.23
C HIS A 70 -11.49 0.33 7.35
N VAL A 71 -11.75 -0.98 7.25
CA VAL A 71 -12.46 -1.74 8.29
C VAL A 71 -11.53 -2.47 9.27
N ASN A 72 -10.22 -2.20 9.20
CA ASN A 72 -9.17 -2.84 10.02
C ASN A 72 -9.10 -4.38 9.90
N ASP A 73 -9.45 -4.94 8.73
CA ASP A 73 -9.25 -6.36 8.42
C ASP A 73 -7.84 -6.58 7.83
N HIS A 74 -6.84 -6.46 8.69
CA HIS A 74 -5.42 -6.51 8.32
C HIS A 74 -5.00 -7.83 7.67
N THR A 75 -5.67 -8.93 8.00
CA THR A 75 -5.40 -10.26 7.41
C THR A 75 -5.82 -10.28 5.95
N LYS A 76 -7.03 -9.81 5.62
CA LYS A 76 -7.49 -9.80 4.23
C LYS A 76 -6.73 -8.78 3.38
N PHE A 77 -6.43 -7.61 3.92
CA PHE A 77 -5.52 -6.67 3.26
C PHE A 77 -4.17 -7.34 2.94
N TRP A 78 -3.55 -7.99 3.93
CA TRP A 78 -2.27 -8.65 3.76
C TRP A 78 -2.33 -9.72 2.66
N ASN A 79 -3.39 -10.51 2.60
CA ASN A 79 -3.52 -11.53 1.56
C ASN A 79 -3.49 -10.94 0.15
N VAL A 80 -4.15 -9.79 -0.06
CA VAL A 80 -4.13 -9.10 -1.37
C VAL A 80 -2.74 -8.52 -1.65
N LEU A 81 -2.14 -7.83 -0.68
CA LEU A 81 -0.78 -7.28 -0.81
C LEU A 81 0.25 -8.38 -1.09
N LYS A 82 0.15 -9.51 -0.41
CA LYS A 82 1.00 -10.68 -0.60
C LYS A 82 0.90 -11.20 -2.03
N THR A 83 -0.31 -11.32 -2.58
CA THR A 83 -0.47 -11.73 -3.99
C THR A 83 0.21 -10.76 -4.95
N ILE A 84 0.10 -9.44 -4.73
CA ILE A 84 0.77 -8.44 -5.55
C ILE A 84 2.29 -8.58 -5.44
N LEU A 85 2.81 -8.74 -4.23
CA LEU A 85 4.22 -8.91 -3.95
C LEU A 85 4.80 -10.21 -4.57
N GLU A 86 4.09 -11.33 -4.46
CA GLU A 86 4.51 -12.61 -5.04
C GLU A 86 4.61 -12.54 -6.57
N ASN A 87 3.69 -11.85 -7.23
CA ASN A 87 3.77 -11.62 -8.67
C ASN A 87 4.91 -10.65 -9.04
N GLU A 88 5.12 -9.58 -8.27
CA GLU A 88 6.27 -8.70 -8.48
C GLU A 88 7.59 -9.48 -8.38
N ILE A 89 7.73 -10.37 -7.38
CA ILE A 89 8.92 -11.21 -7.21
C ILE A 89 9.18 -12.05 -8.45
N ILE A 90 8.14 -12.69 -9.01
CA ILE A 90 8.25 -13.49 -10.23
C ILE A 90 8.74 -12.63 -11.40
N PHE A 91 8.10 -11.48 -11.65
CA PHE A 91 8.50 -10.62 -12.76
C PHE A 91 9.87 -9.97 -12.55
N ARG A 92 10.22 -9.61 -11.32
CA ARG A 92 11.55 -9.09 -10.95
C ARG A 92 12.63 -10.13 -11.22
N GLU A 93 12.40 -11.38 -10.83
CA GLU A 93 13.34 -12.47 -11.07
C GLU A 93 13.56 -12.68 -12.57
N LEU A 94 12.48 -12.71 -13.37
CA LEU A 94 12.58 -12.77 -14.82
C LEU A 94 13.37 -11.60 -15.41
N VAL A 95 13.09 -10.37 -14.98
CA VAL A 95 13.81 -9.17 -15.42
C VAL A 95 15.29 -9.25 -15.07
N LEU A 96 15.64 -9.70 -13.86
CA LEU A 96 17.04 -9.87 -13.43
C LEU A 96 17.76 -10.95 -14.23
N ILE A 97 17.11 -12.09 -14.52
CA ILE A 97 17.66 -13.17 -15.34
C ILE A 97 17.91 -12.66 -16.77
N ILE A 98 16.90 -12.04 -17.39
CA ILE A 98 16.99 -11.50 -18.75
C ILE A 98 18.11 -10.46 -18.86
N HIS A 99 18.28 -9.60 -17.86
CA HIS A 99 19.33 -8.59 -17.87
C HIS A 99 20.74 -9.14 -17.58
N SER A 100 20.86 -10.29 -16.92
CA SER A 100 22.15 -10.86 -16.53
C SER A 100 22.73 -11.83 -17.57
N ASP A 101 21.90 -12.45 -18.43
CA ASP A 101 22.35 -13.37 -19.48
C ASP A 101 21.88 -12.95 -20.88
N PRO A 102 22.81 -12.57 -21.79
CA PRO A 102 22.50 -12.28 -23.19
C PRO A 102 21.80 -13.41 -23.94
N ASN A 103 22.05 -14.68 -23.57
CA ASN A 103 21.37 -15.82 -24.19
C ASN A 103 19.92 -15.92 -23.75
N GLU A 104 19.60 -15.58 -22.50
CA GLU A 104 18.22 -15.49 -22.02
C GLU A 104 17.48 -14.35 -22.74
N TYR A 105 18.12 -13.20 -22.91
CA TYR A 105 17.57 -12.08 -23.68
C TYR A 105 17.16 -12.50 -25.10
N MET A 106 18.00 -13.26 -25.81
CA MET A 106 17.73 -13.70 -27.20
C MET A 106 16.57 -14.69 -27.34
N LYS A 107 16.03 -15.24 -26.26
CA LYS A 107 14.89 -16.19 -26.32
C LYS A 107 13.54 -15.51 -26.49
N TYR A 108 13.46 -14.21 -26.25
CA TYR A 108 12.21 -13.46 -26.25
C TYR A 108 12.13 -12.52 -27.45
N GLU A 109 10.92 -12.35 -27.98
CA GLU A 109 10.67 -11.26 -28.92
C GLU A 109 10.60 -9.90 -28.20
N ASP A 110 10.91 -8.81 -28.90
CA ASP A 110 10.88 -7.45 -28.34
C ASP A 110 9.53 -7.12 -27.67
N PHE A 111 8.42 -7.62 -28.23
CA PHE A 111 7.10 -7.42 -27.66
C PHE A 111 6.93 -8.11 -26.29
N GLU A 112 7.42 -9.34 -26.15
CA GLU A 112 7.35 -10.12 -24.92
C GLU A 112 8.23 -9.49 -23.83
N LEU A 113 9.45 -9.07 -24.18
CA LEU A 113 10.35 -8.34 -23.28
C LEU A 113 9.68 -7.07 -22.73
N ASN A 114 9.07 -6.29 -23.61
CA ASN A 114 8.36 -5.07 -23.21
C ASN A 114 7.17 -5.38 -22.28
N SER A 115 6.43 -6.45 -22.54
CA SER A 115 5.33 -6.90 -21.66
C SER A 115 5.84 -7.31 -20.28
N ILE A 116 6.92 -8.09 -20.19
CA ILE A 116 7.53 -8.50 -18.91
C ILE A 116 7.98 -7.29 -18.08
N ILE A 117 8.75 -6.38 -18.70
CA ILE A 117 9.25 -5.16 -18.04
C ILE A 117 8.09 -4.29 -17.57
N TRP A 118 7.05 -4.15 -18.40
CA TRP A 118 5.90 -3.37 -18.03
C TRP A 118 5.13 -3.98 -16.86
N ARG A 119 4.83 -5.29 -16.88
CA ARG A 119 4.13 -5.97 -15.77
C ARG A 119 4.91 -5.83 -14.48
N PHE A 120 6.24 -6.04 -14.51
CA PHE A 120 7.10 -5.74 -13.37
C PHE A 120 6.87 -4.32 -12.82
N GLY A 121 6.92 -3.32 -13.69
CA GLY A 121 6.70 -1.92 -13.32
C GLY A 121 5.34 -1.67 -12.67
N VAL A 122 4.27 -2.27 -13.20
CA VAL A 122 2.91 -2.10 -12.65
C VAL A 122 2.77 -2.79 -11.29
N TYR A 123 3.20 -4.04 -11.14
CA TYR A 123 3.14 -4.74 -9.85
C TYR A 123 3.96 -4.00 -8.77
N ASN A 124 5.15 -3.51 -9.12
CA ASN A 124 5.98 -2.68 -8.24
C ASN A 124 5.23 -1.42 -7.77
N ASN A 125 4.61 -0.68 -8.70
CA ASN A 125 3.83 0.51 -8.36
C ASN A 125 2.67 0.20 -7.40
N PHE A 126 1.89 -0.85 -7.67
CA PHE A 126 0.79 -1.24 -6.78
C PHE A 126 1.28 -1.67 -5.39
N ARG A 127 2.42 -2.38 -5.30
CA ARG A 127 3.04 -2.67 -4.00
C ARG A 127 3.39 -1.38 -3.26
N LEU A 128 4.04 -0.42 -3.91
CA LEU A 128 4.44 0.84 -3.29
C LEU A 128 3.24 1.63 -2.76
N LEU A 129 2.16 1.72 -3.54
CA LEU A 129 0.92 2.40 -3.14
C LEU A 129 0.30 1.74 -1.91
N LEU A 130 0.17 0.41 -1.90
CA LEU A 130 -0.39 -0.31 -0.75
C LEU A 130 0.51 -0.21 0.49
N LEU A 131 1.83 -0.18 0.31
CA LEU A 131 2.78 0.01 1.41
C LEU A 131 2.69 1.42 1.99
N GLN A 132 2.47 2.44 1.16
CA GLN A 132 2.22 3.81 1.60
C GLN A 132 0.92 3.89 2.43
N GLU A 133 -0.16 3.27 1.95
CA GLU A 133 -1.45 3.27 2.68
C GLU A 133 -1.38 2.51 3.99
N LEU A 134 -0.65 1.39 4.03
CA LEU A 134 -0.31 0.70 5.27
C LEU A 134 0.45 1.63 6.23
N SER A 135 1.44 2.36 5.73
CA SER A 135 2.25 3.28 6.53
C SER A 135 1.41 4.41 7.12
N ASN A 136 0.45 4.93 6.34
CA ASN A 136 -0.52 5.91 6.79
C ASN A 136 -1.38 5.37 7.95
N VAL A 137 -1.88 4.13 7.84
CA VAL A 137 -2.68 3.50 8.90
C VAL A 137 -1.89 3.35 10.20
N ILE A 138 -0.63 2.88 10.11
CA ILE A 138 0.24 2.74 11.29
C ILE A 138 0.50 4.10 11.94
N THR A 139 0.88 5.10 11.15
CA THR A 139 1.15 6.47 11.64
C THR A 139 -0.09 7.09 12.29
N ASN A 140 -1.27 6.92 11.67
CA ASN A 140 -2.53 7.44 12.19
C ASN A 140 -2.91 6.83 13.55
N LEU A 141 -2.57 5.57 13.80
CA LEU A 141 -2.78 4.96 15.12
C LEU A 141 -1.91 5.64 16.20
N TYR A 142 -0.64 5.94 15.89
CA TYR A 142 0.23 6.67 16.80
C TYR A 142 -0.24 8.11 17.04
N GLU A 143 -0.61 8.85 15.99
CA GLU A 143 -1.16 10.21 16.13
C GLU A 143 -2.46 10.22 16.94
N LYS A 144 -3.34 9.23 16.74
CA LYS A 144 -4.55 9.07 17.56
C LYS A 144 -4.19 8.83 19.02
N ALA A 145 -3.19 8.00 19.30
CA ALA A 145 -2.72 7.79 20.67
C ALA A 145 -2.19 9.09 21.30
N LYS A 146 -1.43 9.89 20.54
CA LYS A 146 -0.92 11.20 20.97
C LYS A 146 -2.05 12.13 21.42
N LEU A 147 -3.11 12.24 20.62
CA LEU A 147 -4.28 13.05 20.98
C LEU A 147 -4.91 12.60 22.31
N PHE A 148 -4.98 11.29 22.55
CA PHE A 148 -5.51 10.77 23.81
C PHE A 148 -4.56 10.91 25.01
N LEU A 149 -3.25 11.10 24.83
CA LEU A 149 -2.33 11.30 25.96
C LEU A 149 -2.74 12.50 26.82
N HIS A 150 -3.25 13.55 26.18
CA HIS A 150 -3.67 14.79 26.85
C HIS A 150 -5.07 14.71 27.48
N VAL A 151 -5.88 13.70 27.13
CA VAL A 151 -7.29 13.62 27.51
C VAL A 151 -7.58 12.39 28.38
N ASN A 152 -7.05 11.23 28.01
CA ASN A 152 -7.26 9.97 28.71
C ASN A 152 -6.09 8.99 28.48
N SER A 153 -5.19 8.90 29.47
CA SER A 153 -3.99 8.07 29.41
C SER A 153 -4.27 6.57 29.29
N SER A 154 -5.40 6.08 29.80
CA SER A 154 -5.81 4.68 29.65
C SER A 154 -6.18 4.35 28.21
N VAL A 155 -6.94 5.24 27.56
CA VAL A 155 -7.27 5.11 26.13
C VAL A 155 -6.01 5.23 25.27
N ALA A 156 -5.14 6.19 25.56
CA ALA A 156 -3.87 6.35 24.85
C ALA A 156 -3.04 5.05 24.86
N LYS A 157 -2.85 4.44 26.04
CA LYS A 157 -2.13 3.16 26.17
C LYS A 157 -2.75 2.04 25.32
N LYS A 158 -4.09 1.95 25.26
CA LYS A 158 -4.78 0.96 24.42
C LYS A 158 -4.52 1.19 22.93
N VAL A 159 -4.54 2.44 22.48
CA VAL A 159 -4.28 2.79 21.07
C VAL A 159 -2.82 2.53 20.69
N VAL A 160 -1.86 2.86 21.56
CA VAL A 160 -0.43 2.49 21.34
C VAL A 160 -0.28 0.98 21.21
N HIS A 161 -0.90 0.21 22.11
CA HIS A 161 -0.84 -1.25 22.04
C HIS A 161 -1.43 -1.80 20.73
N GLN A 162 -2.51 -1.20 20.23
CA GLN A 162 -3.07 -1.54 18.92
C GLN A 162 -2.09 -1.21 17.79
N ALA A 163 -1.46 -0.04 17.81
CA ALA A 163 -0.45 0.36 16.83
C ALA A 163 0.71 -0.64 16.80
N ASP A 164 1.27 -0.99 17.96
CA ASP A 164 2.35 -1.98 18.09
C ASP A 164 1.93 -3.37 17.58
N ARG A 165 0.69 -3.80 17.87
CA ARG A 165 0.16 -5.09 17.42
C ARG A 165 0.06 -5.16 15.89
N VAL A 166 -0.53 -4.13 15.26
CA VAL A 166 -0.68 -4.03 13.81
C VAL A 166 0.71 -3.97 13.14
N SER A 167 1.59 -3.13 13.68
CA SER A 167 2.97 -2.98 13.23
C SER A 167 3.74 -4.31 13.23
N LYS A 168 3.71 -5.02 14.36
CA LYS A 168 4.39 -6.31 14.51
C LYS A 168 3.83 -7.38 13.59
N PHE A 169 2.52 -7.37 13.34
CA PHE A 169 1.89 -8.27 12.38
C PHE A 169 2.53 -8.11 11.00
N TYR A 170 2.58 -6.90 10.44
CA TYR A 170 3.13 -6.70 9.09
C TYR A 170 4.62 -6.99 8.99
N VAL A 171 5.43 -6.58 9.96
CA VAL A 171 6.87 -6.93 9.99
C VAL A 171 7.06 -8.45 9.96
N THR A 172 6.26 -9.19 10.72
CA THR A 172 6.32 -10.66 10.75
C THR A 172 5.90 -11.24 9.40
N GLN A 173 4.83 -10.71 8.83
CA GLN A 173 4.29 -11.16 7.54
C GLN A 173 5.29 -10.96 6.39
N PHE A 174 5.90 -9.78 6.27
CA PHE A 174 6.94 -9.54 5.25
C PHE A 174 8.12 -10.48 5.40
N LYS A 175 8.65 -10.67 6.62
CA LYS A 175 9.76 -11.59 6.89
C LYS A 175 9.44 -13.06 6.61
N SER A 176 8.16 -13.42 6.48
CA SER A 176 7.73 -14.79 6.16
C SER A 176 7.68 -15.08 4.65
N ILE A 177 7.81 -14.05 3.80
CA ILE A 177 7.80 -14.22 2.35
C ILE A 177 9.05 -14.98 1.93
N LYS A 178 8.85 -16.06 1.15
CA LYS A 178 9.94 -16.80 0.54
C LYS A 178 10.36 -16.08 -0.74
N VAL A 179 11.66 -15.84 -0.87
CA VAL A 179 12.30 -15.27 -2.06
C VAL A 179 13.37 -16.25 -2.57
N SER A 180 13.55 -16.31 -3.89
CA SER A 180 14.64 -17.03 -4.54
C SER A 180 15.99 -16.39 -4.20
N ASP A 181 17.09 -17.12 -4.40
CA ASP A 181 18.43 -16.61 -4.07
C ASP A 181 18.80 -15.39 -4.93
N ILE A 182 18.35 -15.35 -6.19
CA ILE A 182 18.52 -14.20 -7.10
C ILE A 182 17.92 -12.92 -6.47
N ILE A 183 16.73 -13.03 -5.88
CA ILE A 183 16.01 -11.89 -5.29
C ILE A 183 16.54 -11.52 -3.91
N LYS A 184 17.17 -12.46 -3.17
CA LYS A 184 17.79 -12.16 -1.88
C LYS A 184 18.90 -11.11 -2.00
N GLU A 185 19.59 -11.08 -3.13
CA GLU A 185 20.64 -10.08 -3.40
C GLU A 185 20.09 -8.67 -3.70
N ASP A 186 18.78 -8.55 -3.95
CA ASP A 186 18.08 -7.30 -4.35
C ASP A 186 17.28 -6.66 -3.19
N ASN A 187 17.47 -7.12 -1.94
CA ASN A 187 16.95 -6.51 -0.71
C ASN A 187 15.43 -6.17 -0.70
N LEU A 188 14.63 -6.81 -1.57
CA LEU A 188 13.23 -6.42 -1.82
C LEU A 188 12.37 -6.44 -0.55
N ILE A 189 12.43 -7.57 0.16
CA ILE A 189 11.67 -7.80 1.38
C ILE A 189 12.24 -6.98 2.53
N GLU A 190 13.57 -6.81 2.56
CA GLU A 190 14.25 -5.98 3.55
C GLU A 190 13.79 -4.53 3.44
N ASN A 191 13.72 -3.97 2.23
CA ASN A 191 13.18 -2.64 1.97
C ASN A 191 11.73 -2.48 2.45
N CYS A 192 10.87 -3.48 2.23
CA CYS A 192 9.50 -3.46 2.74
C CYS A 192 9.46 -3.41 4.28
N VAL A 193 10.30 -4.23 4.92
CA VAL A 193 10.44 -4.28 6.38
C VAL A 193 11.00 -2.97 6.93
N GLU A 194 11.99 -2.39 6.27
CA GLU A 194 12.61 -1.11 6.65
C GLU A 194 11.63 0.05 6.57
N ILE A 195 10.79 0.11 5.54
CA ILE A 195 9.75 1.13 5.43
C ILE A 195 8.78 1.02 6.61
N VAL A 196 8.28 -0.18 6.91
CA VAL A 196 7.37 -0.41 8.06
C VAL A 196 8.06 -0.05 9.38
N ASN A 197 9.32 -0.45 9.58
CA ASN A 197 10.08 -0.10 10.78
C ASN A 197 10.30 1.41 10.92
N SER A 198 10.56 2.10 9.80
CA SER A 198 10.71 3.56 9.78
C SER A 198 9.40 4.24 10.15
N THR A 199 8.27 3.77 9.61
CA THR A 199 6.93 4.25 9.99
C THR A 199 6.66 4.05 11.49
N ILE A 200 6.99 2.87 12.03
CA ILE A 200 6.86 2.58 13.46
C ILE A 200 7.69 3.55 14.28
N GLN A 201 8.94 3.78 13.89
CA GLN A 201 9.86 4.66 14.58
C GLN A 201 9.35 6.10 14.57
N MET A 202 8.92 6.61 13.41
CA MET A 202 8.30 7.92 13.27
C MET A 202 7.09 8.09 14.19
N GLY A 203 6.19 7.11 14.24
CA GLY A 203 5.02 7.14 15.11
C GLY A 203 5.38 7.09 16.60
N LYS A 204 6.42 6.32 16.98
CA LYS A 204 6.93 6.31 18.36
C LYS A 204 7.57 7.63 18.76
N ASP A 205 8.29 8.26 17.85
CA ASP A 205 8.92 9.55 18.10
C ASP A 205 7.87 10.67 18.22
N SER A 206 6.73 10.56 17.53
CA SER A 206 5.65 11.54 17.67
C SER A 206 4.99 11.55 19.05
N LEU A 207 5.07 10.44 19.80
CA LEU A 207 4.58 10.30 21.18
C LEU A 207 5.52 10.89 22.26
N LYS A 208 6.79 11.17 21.92
CA LYS A 208 7.80 11.66 22.90
C LYS A 208 7.77 13.18 23.11
N ILE A 209 6.94 13.89 22.36
CA ILE A 209 6.76 15.35 22.39
C ILE A 209 5.47 15.67 23.14
#